data_AF-V9IM00-F1
#
_entry.id   AF-V9IM00-F1
#
_cell.length_a   1.000
_cell.length_b   1.000
_cell.length_c   1.000
_cell.angle_alpha   90.00
_cell.angle_beta   90.00
_cell.angle_gamma   90.00
#
_symmetry.space_group_name_H-M   'P 1'
#
loop_
_entity.id
_entity.type
_entity.pdbx_description
1 polymer ?
#
loop_
_entity_poly.entity_id
_entity_poly.type
_entity_poly.pdbx_seq_one_letter_code
_entity_poly.pdbx_strand_id
1 'polypeptide(L)'
;MEPNKKKHELSISIEPKTGVPLNVNAALQLNLLVQNDAHMSIFKNVKKTFVPMLWFTQEAYLTANYARIIKFIIILESLGSITCYGIACIGILFISIGIFLYIRHNFRGEENQVLLSKRFINNDDITSINE
;
A
#
# COMPACT_ATOMS: atom_id res chain seq x y z
N MET A 1 44.30 2.95 20.37
CA MET A 1 43.03 2.75 19.63
C MET A 1 42.21 1.76 20.44
N GLU A 2 41.26 2.24 21.24
CA GLU A 2 40.31 1.37 21.95
C GLU A 2 38.97 1.41 21.22
N PRO A 3 38.66 0.40 20.39
CA PRO A 3 37.37 0.34 19.69
C PRO A 3 36.25 0.06 20.70
N ASN A 4 35.28 0.98 20.78
CA ASN A 4 34.07 0.78 21.59
C ASN A 4 32.90 0.45 20.64
N LYS A 5 32.37 -0.78 20.74
CA LYS A 5 31.24 -1.23 19.91
C LYS A 5 30.08 -0.25 19.88
N LYS A 6 29.66 0.29 21.03
CA LYS A 6 28.51 1.22 21.10
C LYS A 6 28.70 2.52 20.33
N LYS A 7 29.95 2.95 20.10
CA LYS A 7 30.26 4.21 19.43
C LYS A 7 30.66 4.02 17.96
N HIS A 8 31.17 2.84 17.60
CA HIS A 8 31.81 2.61 16.30
C HIS A 8 31.09 1.55 15.44
N GLU A 9 29.92 1.09 15.87
CA GLU A 9 29.12 0.12 15.14
C GLU A 9 28.19 0.84 14.14
N LEU A 10 28.18 0.34 12.91
CA LEU A 10 27.22 0.75 11.89
C LEU A 10 25.89 0.06 12.19
N SER A 11 24.88 0.85 12.55
CA SER A 11 23.53 0.38 12.87
C SER A 11 22.51 1.04 11.95
N ILE A 12 21.74 0.21 11.24
CA ILE A 12 20.70 0.67 10.32
C ILE A 12 19.40 -0.05 10.69
N SER A 13 18.39 0.71 11.08
CA SER A 13 17.04 0.20 11.34
C SER A 13 16.14 0.55 10.16
N ILE A 14 15.55 -0.45 9.53
CA ILE A 14 14.76 -0.31 8.30
C ILE A 14 13.32 -0.77 8.57
N GLU A 15 12.36 -0.05 8.02
CA GLU A 15 10.96 -0.49 8.01
C GLU A 15 10.77 -1.60 6.95
N PRO A 16 10.28 -2.80 7.33
CA PRO A 16 10.30 -3.97 6.47
C PRO A 16 9.37 -3.91 5.25
N LYS A 17 8.28 -3.15 5.30
CA LYS A 17 7.31 -3.09 4.19
C LYS A 17 7.69 -2.08 3.10
N THR A 18 8.26 -0.94 3.50
CA THR A 18 8.57 0.20 2.63
C THR A 18 10.06 0.40 2.38
N GLY A 19 10.93 -0.26 3.15
CA GLY A 19 12.38 -0.13 3.02
C GLY A 19 12.94 1.21 3.51
N VAL A 20 12.11 2.05 4.15
CA VAL A 20 12.58 3.36 4.63
C VAL A 20 13.44 3.19 5.88
N PRO A 21 14.66 3.76 5.91
CA PRO A 21 15.48 3.77 7.11
C PRO A 21 14.84 4.65 8.19
N LEU A 22 14.56 4.06 9.34
CA LEU A 22 14.02 4.76 10.52
C LEU A 22 15.14 5.45 11.31
N ASN A 23 16.27 4.76 11.46
CA ASN A 23 17.46 5.27 12.14
C ASN A 23 18.72 4.73 11.43
N VAL A 24 19.67 5.61 11.17
CA VAL A 24 21.00 5.27 10.65
C VAL A 24 22.03 5.87 11.58
N ASN A 25 22.88 5.04 12.18
CA ASN A 25 24.08 5.46 12.88
C ASN A 25 25.28 4.82 12.20
N ALA A 26 26.11 5.63 11.55
CA ALA A 26 27.30 5.17 10.85
C ALA A 26 28.52 5.95 11.34
N ALA A 27 29.41 5.27 12.07
CA ALA A 27 30.72 5.80 12.45
C ALA A 27 31.76 5.33 11.43
N LEU A 28 32.34 6.27 10.68
CA LEU A 28 33.28 6.00 9.60
C LEU A 28 34.65 6.63 9.90
N GLN A 29 35.70 5.91 9.51
CA GLN A 29 37.09 6.34 9.59
C GLN A 29 37.69 6.37 8.19
N LEU A 30 38.22 7.52 7.78
CA LEU A 30 38.97 7.66 6.53
C LEU A 30 40.45 7.49 6.82
N ASN A 31 41.03 6.46 6.21
CA ASN A 31 42.44 6.11 6.30
C ASN A 31 43.09 6.31 4.93
N LEU A 32 44.21 7.03 4.90
CA LEU A 32 45.04 7.15 3.70
C LEU A 32 46.13 6.09 3.72
N LEU A 33 46.27 5.37 2.61
CA LEU A 33 47.41 4.49 2.39
C LEU A 33 48.59 5.35 1.93
N VAL A 34 49.56 5.52 2.80
CA VAL A 34 50.83 6.14 2.43
C VAL A 34 51.81 5.02 2.11
N GLN A 35 52.35 5.03 0.90
CA GLN A 35 53.33 4.06 0.45
C GLN A 35 54.53 4.77 -0.16
N ASN A 36 55.65 4.07 -0.20
CA ASN A 36 56.86 4.57 -0.81
C ASN A 36 56.64 4.81 -2.31
N ASP A 37 57.02 5.99 -2.78
CA ASP A 37 57.06 6.31 -4.21
C ASP A 37 58.49 6.76 -4.58
N ALA A 38 59.09 6.06 -5.55
CA ALA A 38 60.44 6.33 -6.03
C ALA A 38 60.54 7.69 -6.77
N HIS A 39 59.44 8.20 -7.30
CA HIS A 39 59.38 9.44 -8.08
C HIS A 39 59.17 10.67 -7.21
N MET A 40 58.63 10.52 -6.00
CA MET A 40 58.32 11.64 -5.11
C MET A 40 59.23 11.63 -3.88
N SER A 41 60.18 12.56 -3.82
CA SER A 41 61.20 12.65 -2.76
C SER A 41 60.62 12.69 -1.34
N ILE A 42 59.41 13.23 -1.18
CA ILE A 42 58.70 13.35 0.10
C ILE A 42 58.23 11.96 0.60
N PHE A 43 57.97 11.03 -0.32
CA PHE A 43 57.46 9.69 -0.02
C PHE A 43 58.56 8.59 -0.08
N LYS A 44 59.80 8.94 -0.42
CA LYS A 44 60.93 8.01 -0.61
C LYS A 44 61.37 7.23 0.64
N ASN A 45 61.07 7.72 1.84
CA ASN A 45 61.52 7.11 3.11
C ASN A 45 60.35 6.70 4.02
N VAL A 46 59.13 6.71 3.48
CA VAL A 46 57.92 6.45 4.26
C VAL A 46 57.58 4.96 4.17
N LYS A 47 57.39 4.34 5.33
CA LYS A 47 56.96 2.93 5.42
C LYS A 47 55.50 2.84 5.01
N LYS A 48 55.13 1.76 4.30
CA LYS A 48 53.75 1.50 3.90
C LYS A 48 52.86 1.39 5.14
N THR A 49 52.04 2.41 5.39
CA THR A 49 51.21 2.54 6.60
C THR A 49 49.88 3.21 6.24
N PHE A 50 48.83 2.80 6.95
CA PHE A 50 47.56 3.51 6.93
C PHE A 50 47.58 4.64 7.96
N VAL A 51 47.46 5.88 7.47
CA VAL A 51 47.39 7.07 8.32
C VAL A 51 45.92 7.45 8.48
N PRO A 52 45.38 7.46 9.71
CA PRO A 52 44.03 7.93 9.96
C PRO A 52 43.97 9.45 9.75
N MET A 53 43.09 9.91 8.87
CA MET A 53 42.92 11.34 8.60
C MET A 53 41.77 11.92 9.43
N LEU A 54 40.61 11.26 9.36
CA LEU A 54 39.37 11.80 9.91
C LEU A 54 38.43 10.70 10.35
N TRP A 55 37.69 11.01 11.42
CA TRP A 55 36.61 10.21 11.96
C TRP A 55 35.35 11.05 11.91
N PHE A 56 34.30 10.53 11.30
CA PHE A 56 33.01 11.21 11.26
C PHE A 56 31.89 10.23 11.54
N THR A 57 30.92 10.72 12.29
CA THR A 57 29.70 10.00 12.64
C THR A 57 28.56 10.62 11.85
N GLN A 58 27.92 9.82 11.01
CA GLN A 58 26.71 10.21 10.31
C GLN A 58 25.51 9.58 11.02
N GLU A 59 24.69 10.45 11.60
CA GLU A 59 23.45 10.05 12.25
C GLU A 59 22.27 10.63 11.45
N ALA A 60 21.44 9.76 10.88
CA ALA A 60 20.20 10.15 10.24
C ALA A 60 19.03 9.59 11.06
N TYR A 61 18.30 10.49 11.71
CA TYR A 61 17.10 10.17 12.46
C TYR A 61 15.88 10.58 11.65
N LEU A 62 14.93 9.67 11.52
CA LEU A 62 13.64 10.03 10.95
C LEU A 62 12.89 10.91 11.95
N THR A 63 12.75 12.21 11.63
CA THR A 63 11.98 13.14 12.49
C THR A 63 10.55 12.64 12.66
N ALA A 64 9.96 12.85 13.84
CA ALA A 64 8.60 12.40 14.18
C ALA A 64 7.54 12.79 13.13
N ASN A 65 7.70 13.93 12.46
CA ASN A 65 6.82 14.37 11.37
C ASN A 65 6.89 13.44 10.15
N TYR A 66 8.09 13.08 9.69
CA TYR A 66 8.28 12.17 8.55
C TYR A 66 7.83 10.75 8.89
N ALA A 67 8.07 10.27 10.11
CA ALA A 67 7.59 8.97 10.57
C ALA A 67 6.06 8.87 10.51
N ARG A 68 5.34 9.94 10.88
CA ARG A 68 3.87 9.98 10.81
C ARG A 68 3.36 9.94 9.38
N ILE A 69 4.01 10.65 8.45
CA ILE A 69 3.65 10.67 7.03
C ILE A 69 3.81 9.27 6.43
N ILE A 70 4.95 8.61 6.67
CA ILE A 70 5.19 7.25 6.16
C ILE A 70 4.16 6.27 6.72
N LYS A 71 3.88 6.34 8.03
CA LYS A 71 2.85 5.52 8.65
C LYS A 71 1.47 5.76 8.04
N PHE A 72 1.13 7.02 7.72
CA PHE A 72 -0.12 7.38 7.08
C PHE A 72 -0.23 6.79 5.67
N ILE A 73 0.82 6.88 4.85
CA ILE A 73 0.86 6.24 3.52
C ILE A 73 0.65 4.73 3.61
N ILE A 74 1.33 4.05 4.54
CA ILE A 74 1.21 2.60 4.72
C ILE A 74 -0.21 2.19 5.10
N ILE A 75 -0.86 2.96 5.98
CA ILE A 75 -2.25 2.71 6.40
C ILE A 75 -3.23 3.01 5.27
N LEU A 76 -2.99 4.08 4.50
CA LEU A 76 -3.86 4.50 3.40
C LEU A 76 -3.97 3.42 2.31
N GLU A 77 -2.87 2.73 2.00
CA GLU A 77 -2.87 1.60 1.06
C GLU A 77 -3.82 0.47 1.52
N SER A 78 -3.77 0.14 2.83
CA SER A 78 -4.64 -0.88 3.42
C SER A 78 -6.11 -0.45 3.45
N LEU A 79 -6.36 0.81 3.84
CA LEU A 79 -7.71 1.38 3.87
C LEU A 79 -8.33 1.46 2.47
N GLY A 80 -7.55 1.83 1.45
CA GLY A 80 -8.00 1.88 0.07
C GLY A 80 -8.55 0.54 -0.41
N SER A 81 -7.87 -0.55 -0.07
CA SER A 81 -8.34 -1.91 -0.40
C SER A 81 -9.67 -2.23 0.29
N ILE A 82 -9.78 -1.97 1.60
CA ILE A 82 -11.03 -2.19 2.36
C ILE A 82 -12.21 -1.40 1.78
N THR A 83 -11.98 -0.13 1.43
CA THR A 83 -13.02 0.75 0.88
C THR A 83 -13.47 0.27 -0.50
N CYS A 84 -12.54 -0.20 -1.34
CA CYS A 84 -12.86 -0.73 -2.66
C CYS A 84 -13.78 -1.97 -2.55
N TYR A 85 -13.44 -2.92 -1.67
CA TYR A 85 -14.29 -4.08 -1.43
C TYR A 85 -15.66 -3.69 -0.86
N GLY A 86 -15.71 -2.72 0.06
CA GLY A 86 -16.97 -2.20 0.61
C GLY A 86 -17.91 -1.64 -0.47
N ILE A 87 -17.37 -0.79 -1.36
CA ILE A 87 -18.15 -0.20 -2.46
C ILE A 87 -18.58 -1.29 -3.46
N ALA A 88 -17.70 -2.23 -3.78
CA ALA A 88 -18.01 -3.34 -4.68
C ALA A 88 -19.17 -4.20 -4.13
N CYS A 89 -19.15 -4.55 -2.84
CA CYS A 89 -20.22 -5.31 -2.20
C CYS A 89 -21.56 -4.56 -2.23
N ILE A 90 -21.56 -3.25 -1.96
CA ILE A 90 -22.76 -2.41 -2.03
C ILE A 90 -23.29 -2.35 -3.47
N GLY A 91 -22.41 -2.21 -4.47
CA GLY A 91 -22.78 -2.23 -5.88
C GLY A 91 -23.45 -3.55 -6.30
N ILE A 92 -22.89 -4.68 -5.88
CA ILE A 92 -23.47 -6.01 -6.12
C ILE A 92 -24.84 -6.15 -5.45
N LEU A 93 -25.00 -5.62 -4.23
CA LEU A 93 -26.29 -5.62 -3.54
C LEU A 93 -27.35 -4.86 -4.33
N PHE A 94 -27.05 -3.66 -4.82
CA PHE A 94 -28.00 -2.88 -5.61
C PHE A 94 -28.36 -3.56 -6.93
N ILE A 95 -27.38 -4.15 -7.62
CA ILE A 95 -27.60 -4.89 -8.86
C ILE A 95 -28.51 -6.10 -8.61
N SER A 96 -28.24 -6.87 -7.56
CA SER A 96 -29.05 -8.05 -7.22
C SER A 96 -30.50 -7.68 -6.86
N ILE A 97 -30.71 -6.59 -6.10
CA ILE A 97 -32.06 -6.07 -5.81
C ILE A 97 -32.75 -5.61 -7.10
N GLY A 98 -32.04 -4.89 -7.98
CA GLY A 98 -32.58 -4.44 -9.26
C GLY A 98 -33.03 -5.59 -10.16
N ILE A 99 -32.20 -6.64 -10.28
CA ILE A 99 -32.52 -7.87 -11.03
C ILE A 99 -33.73 -8.57 -10.40
N PHE A 100 -33.77 -8.70 -9.06
CA PHE A 100 -34.88 -9.33 -8.36
C PHE A 100 -36.21 -8.60 -8.60
N LEU A 101 -36.20 -7.26 -8.54
CA LEU A 101 -37.38 -6.45 -8.83
C LEU A 101 -37.81 -6.55 -10.30
N TYR A 102 -36.86 -6.58 -11.23
CA TYR A 102 -37.14 -6.76 -12.66
C TYR A 102 -37.84 -8.09 -12.94
N ILE A 103 -37.29 -9.19 -12.39
CA ILE A 103 -37.87 -10.53 -12.53
C ILE A 103 -39.27 -10.56 -11.92
N ARG A 104 -39.45 -10.04 -10.70
CA ARG A 104 -40.76 -10.00 -10.04
C ARG A 104 -41.79 -9.16 -10.80
N HIS A 105 -41.37 -8.07 -11.43
CA HIS A 105 -42.26 -7.25 -12.26
C HIS A 105 -42.68 -7.99 -13.52
N ASN A 106 -41.76 -8.70 -14.19
CA ASN A 106 -42.08 -9.47 -15.38
C ASN A 106 -43.10 -10.59 -15.09
N PHE A 107 -42.91 -11.34 -14.01
CA PHE A 107 -43.86 -12.40 -13.60
C PHE A 107 -45.25 -11.87 -13.21
N ARG A 108 -45.36 -10.67 -12.62
CA ARG A 108 -46.67 -10.03 -12.37
C ARG A 108 -47.36 -9.55 -13.64
N GLY A 109 -46.63 -9.30 -14.73
CA GLY A 109 -47.21 -8.94 -16.02
C GLY A 109 -48.05 -10.08 -16.61
N GLU A 110 -47.57 -11.32 -16.50
CA GLU A 110 -48.21 -12.51 -17.07
C GLU A 110 -49.54 -12.84 -16.36
N GLU A 111 -49.56 -12.79 -15.03
CA GLU A 111 -50.79 -13.03 -14.26
C GLU A 111 -51.91 -12.04 -14.59
N ASN A 112 -51.57 -10.75 -14.74
CA ASN A 112 -52.57 -9.74 -15.10
C ASN A 112 -53.16 -9.96 -16.49
N GLN A 113 -52.36 -10.40 -17.47
CA GLN A 113 -52.89 -10.73 -18.80
C GLN A 113 -53.81 -11.95 -18.77
N VAL A 114 -53.46 -12.99 -18.00
CA VAL A 114 -54.31 -14.18 -17.82
C VAL A 114 -55.63 -13.82 -17.12
N LEU A 115 -55.58 -12.94 -16.11
CA LEU A 115 -56.78 -12.47 -15.40
C LEU A 115 -57.68 -11.60 -16.28
N LEU A 116 -57.11 -10.74 -17.11
CA LEU A 116 -57.86 -9.93 -18.07
C LEU A 116 -58.54 -10.81 -19.12
N SER A 117 -57.80 -11.75 -19.74
CA SER A 117 -58.36 -12.71 -20.70
C SER A 117 -59.52 -13.51 -20.11
N LYS A 118 -59.35 -14.05 -18.89
CA LYS A 118 -60.42 -14.79 -18.20
C LYS A 118 -61.63 -13.92 -17.86
N ARG A 119 -61.42 -12.63 -17.57
CA ARG A 119 -62.51 -11.67 -17.31
C ARG A 119 -63.26 -11.29 -18.58
N PHE A 120 -62.59 -11.14 -19.71
CA PHE A 120 -63.24 -10.89 -21.01
C PHE A 120 -64.12 -12.07 -21.40
N ILE A 121 -63.58 -13.30 -21.38
CA ILE A 121 -64.35 -14.51 -21.70
C ILE A 121 -65.59 -14.66 -20.81
N ASN A 122 -65.43 -14.48 -19.49
CA ASN A 122 -66.56 -14.58 -18.56
C ASN A 122 -67.62 -13.48 -18.77
N ASN A 123 -67.23 -12.29 -19.23
CA ASN A 123 -68.18 -11.22 -19.50
C ASN A 123 -68.97 -11.48 -20.79
N ASP A 124 -68.30 -12.00 -21.83
CA ASP A 124 -68.93 -12.35 -23.10
C ASP A 124 -69.94 -13.51 -22.94
N ASP A 125 -69.60 -14.52 -22.12
CA ASP A 125 -70.52 -15.61 -21.76
C ASP A 125 -71.79 -15.07 -21.08
N ILE A 126 -71.66 -14.13 -20.13
CA ILE A 126 -72.83 -13.55 -19.43
C ILE A 126 -73.70 -12.73 -20.39
N THR A 127 -73.13 -12.01 -21.35
CA THR A 127 -73.91 -11.26 -22.34
C THR A 127 -74.68 -12.17 -23.31
N SER A 128 -74.10 -13.32 -23.68
CA SER A 128 -74.76 -14.29 -24.56
C SER A 128 -75.94 -15.04 -23.93
N ILE A 129 -76.02 -15.07 -22.60
CA ILE A 129 -77.11 -15.72 -21.85
C ILE A 129 -78.32 -14.78 -21.68
N ASN A 130 -78.11 -13.47 -21.83
CA ASN A 130 -79.13 -12.44 -21.60
C ASN A 130 -79.77 -11.89 -22.90
N GLU A 131 -79.39 -12.42 -24.07
CA GLU A 131 -80.06 -12.25 -25.37
C GLU A 131 -80.93 -13.46 -25.70
#